data_AF-A0AAW9FI15-F1
#
_entry.id   AF-A0AAW9FI15-F1
#
_cell.length_a   1.000
_cell.length_b   1.000
_cell.length_c   1.000
_cell.angle_alpha   90.00
_cell.angle_beta   90.00
_cell.angle_gamma   90.00
#
_symmetry.space_group_name_H-M   'P 1'
#
loop_
_entity.id
_entity.type
_entity.pdbx_description
1 polymer ?
#
loop_
_entity_poly.entity_id
_entity_poly.type
_entity_poly.pdbx_seq_one_letter_code
_entity_poly.pdbx_strand_id
1 'polypeptide(L)' 'MSAKRAVRDAKGDPDAMAKARHLVDDAKVALGERGALWWEDGAPDYNRHMAKNTPYAEWFANLGK' A
#
# COMPACT_ATOMS: atom_id res chain seq x y z
N MET A 1 4.27 13.48 6.97
CA MET A 1 2.94 13.64 6.30
C MET A 1 1.84 13.78 7.35
N SER A 2 0.98 14.81 7.25
CA SER A 2 -0.17 15.04 8.15
C SER A 2 -1.19 13.90 8.12
N ALA A 3 -1.48 13.35 6.94
CA ALA A 3 -2.39 12.21 6.77
C ALA A 3 -1.94 10.96 7.56
N LYS A 4 -0.62 10.69 7.64
CA LYS A 4 -0.09 9.58 8.48
C LYS A 4 -0.31 9.83 9.98
N ARG A 5 -0.31 11.08 10.43
CA ARG A 5 -0.62 11.42 11.83
C ARG A 5 -2.11 11.22 12.13
N ALA A 6 -2.99 11.61 11.21
CA ALA A 6 -4.43 11.37 11.33
C ALA A 6 -4.80 9.88 11.49
N VAL A 7 -4.08 8.97 10.83
CA VAL A 7 -4.28 7.50 11.01
C VAL A 7 -3.97 7.07 12.45
N ARG A 8 -2.90 7.62 13.05
CA ARG A 8 -2.55 7.33 14.45
C ARG A 8 -3.61 7.88 15.40
N ASP A 9 -4.09 9.09 15.12
CA ASP A 9 -5.02 9.80 15.99
C ASP A 9 -6.46 9.22 15.90
N ALA A 10 -6.84 8.61 14.78
CA ALA A 10 -8.13 7.93 14.56
C ALA A 10 -8.26 6.56 15.28
N LYS A 11 -7.37 6.22 16.21
CA LYS A 11 -7.38 4.92 16.89
C LYS A 11 -8.65 4.78 17.74
N GLY A 12 -9.39 3.69 17.52
CA GLY A 12 -10.63 3.39 18.25
C GLY A 12 -11.90 3.92 17.58
N ASP A 13 -11.78 4.71 16.51
CA ASP A 13 -12.89 5.17 15.69
C ASP A 13 -12.77 4.58 14.27
N PRO A 14 -13.65 3.62 13.90
CA PRO A 14 -13.62 2.98 12.59
C PRO A 14 -13.81 3.95 11.41
N ASP A 15 -14.69 4.93 11.55
CA ASP A 15 -15.05 5.86 10.47
C ASP A 15 -13.93 6.88 10.26
N ALA A 16 -13.38 7.43 11.36
CA ALA A 16 -12.21 8.28 11.30
C ALA A 16 -10.99 7.53 10.73
N MET A 17 -10.83 6.25 11.06
CA MET A 17 -9.75 5.41 10.55
C MET A 17 -9.87 5.20 9.04
N ALA A 18 -11.08 4.92 8.54
CA ALA A 18 -11.34 4.77 7.11
C ALA A 18 -11.01 6.08 6.36
N LYS A 19 -11.50 7.22 6.87
CA LYS A 19 -11.22 8.54 6.30
C LYS A 19 -9.72 8.86 6.27
N ALA A 20 -9.01 8.62 7.38
CA ALA A 20 -7.58 8.87 7.45
C ALA A 20 -6.78 7.98 6.48
N ARG A 21 -7.19 6.72 6.28
CA ARG A 21 -6.58 5.82 5.30
C ARG A 21 -6.81 6.29 3.86
N HIS A 22 -7.99 6.80 3.54
CA HIS A 22 -8.28 7.41 2.24
C HIS A 22 -7.36 8.61 1.97
N LEU A 23 -7.23 9.53 2.92
CA LEU A 23 -6.35 10.70 2.77
C LEU A 23 -4.87 10.32 2.54
N VAL A 24 -4.42 9.22 3.15
CA VAL A 24 -3.07 8.68 2.90
C VAL A 24 -2.96 8.11 1.49
N ASP A 25 -3.98 7.42 1.00
CA ASP A 25 -4.00 6.87 -0.35
C ASP A 25 -3.94 8.00 -1.40
N ASP A 26 -4.79 9.01 -1.25
CA ASP A 26 -4.81 10.20 -2.13
C ASP A 26 -3.45 10.89 -2.17
N ALA A 27 -2.82 11.10 -1.01
CA ALA A 27 -1.50 11.71 -0.92
C ALA A 27 -0.42 10.85 -1.61
N LYS A 28 -0.50 9.53 -1.50
CA LYS A 28 0.45 8.63 -2.17
C LYS A 28 0.29 8.62 -3.68
N VAL A 29 -0.95 8.69 -4.16
CA VAL A 29 -1.23 8.82 -5.59
C VAL A 29 -0.68 10.15 -6.12
N ALA A 30 -0.94 11.25 -5.42
CA ALA A 30 -0.42 12.57 -5.80
C ALA A 30 1.12 12.64 -5.81
N LEU A 31 1.79 11.86 -4.96
CA LEU A 31 3.25 11.76 -4.92
C LEU A 31 3.84 10.79 -5.95
N GLY A 32 3.01 10.03 -6.68
CA GLY A 32 3.48 8.99 -7.59
C GLY A 32 3.99 7.72 -6.90
N GLU A 33 3.79 7.57 -5.58
CA GLU A 33 4.09 6.32 -4.85
C GLU A 33 3.08 5.20 -5.18
N ARG A 34 1.91 5.58 -5.70
CA ARG A 34 0.82 4.72 -6.14
C ARG A 34 0.21 5.31 -7.42
N GLY A 35 -0.41 4.47 -8.23
CA GLY A 35 -1.04 4.90 -9.48
C GLY A 35 -0.52 4.08 -10.66
N ALA A 36 -0.57 4.67 -11.86
CA ALA A 36 -0.10 4.00 -13.06
C ALA A 36 1.35 3.53 -12.91
N LEU A 37 1.62 2.36 -13.47
CA LEU A 37 2.95 1.77 -13.46
C LEU A 37 3.90 2.63 -14.27
N TRP A 38 5.17 2.67 -13.85
CA TRP A 38 6.23 3.37 -14.58
C TRP A 38 6.86 2.50 -15.68
N TRP A 39 6.41 1.25 -15.83
CA TRP A 39 6.85 0.30 -16.85
C TRP A 39 5.72 -0.04 -17.84
N GLU A 40 6.10 -0.38 -19.07
CA GLU A 40 5.18 -0.64 -20.19
C GLU A 40 5.27 -2.08 -20.72
N ASP A 41 6.03 -2.96 -20.07
CA ASP A 41 6.29 -4.34 -20.52
C ASP A 41 5.12 -5.32 -20.29
N GLY A 42 4.00 -4.82 -19.77
CA GLY A 42 2.81 -5.63 -19.46
C GLY A 42 2.91 -6.43 -18.16
N ALA A 43 3.97 -6.29 -17.36
CA ALA A 43 4.07 -6.95 -16.07
C ALA A 43 2.97 -6.46 -15.11
N PRO A 44 2.29 -7.35 -14.35
CA PRO A 44 1.25 -6.96 -13.41
C PRO A 44 1.76 -6.09 -12.25
N ASP A 45 0.92 -5.16 -11.76
CA ASP A 45 1.16 -4.48 -10.48
C ASP A 45 0.85 -5.42 -9.31
N TYR A 46 1.86 -5.73 -8.49
CA TYR A 46 1.68 -6.51 -7.27
C TYR A 46 1.57 -5.63 -5.99
N ASN A 47 1.46 -4.30 -6.13
CA ASN A 47 1.26 -3.40 -4.99
C ASN A 47 -0.03 -3.76 -4.23
N ARG A 48 0.03 -3.76 -2.91
CA ARG A 48 -1.06 -4.19 -2.01
C ARG A 48 -1.45 -5.68 -2.11
N HIS A 49 -0.67 -6.52 -2.80
CA HIS A 49 -0.77 -7.97 -2.70
C HIS A 49 0.19 -8.51 -1.64
N MET A 50 -0.21 -9.56 -0.91
CA MET A 50 0.72 -10.27 -0.03
C MET A 50 1.71 -11.06 -0.88
N ALA A 51 3.01 -11.05 -0.53
CA ALA A 51 4.05 -11.75 -1.29
C ALA A 51 3.74 -13.25 -1.52
N LYS A 52 3.12 -13.92 -0.54
CA LYS A 52 2.67 -15.32 -0.68
C LYS A 52 1.61 -15.57 -1.76
N ASN A 53 0.93 -14.52 -2.21
CA ASN A 53 -0.13 -14.56 -3.22
C ASN A 53 0.35 -14.01 -4.58
N THR A 54 1.67 -13.84 -4.76
CA THR A 54 2.28 -13.34 -6.00
C THR A 54 3.36 -14.32 -6.46
N PRO A 55 3.92 -14.18 -7.67
CA PRO A 55 5.04 -15.01 -8.13
C PRO A 55 6.27 -14.96 -7.21
N TYR A 56 6.35 -13.98 -6.30
CA TYR A 56 7.42 -13.86 -5.32
C TYR A 56 7.27 -14.80 -4.10
N ALA A 57 6.22 -15.63 -4.06
CA ALA A 57 5.91 -16.48 -2.92
C ALA A 57 7.07 -17.41 -2.52
N GLU A 58 7.68 -18.08 -3.50
CA GLU A 58 8.78 -19.03 -3.26
C GLU A 58 10.03 -18.32 -2.74
N TRP A 59 10.40 -17.21 -3.37
CA TRP A 59 11.50 -16.37 -2.90
C TRP A 59 11.27 -15.89 -1.46
N PHE A 60 10.08 -15.36 -1.17
CA PHE A 60 9.74 -14.84 0.16
C PHE A 60 9.77 -15.93 1.23
N ALA A 61 9.30 -17.14 0.92
CA ALA A 61 9.33 -18.28 1.83
C ALA A 61 10.77 -18.73 2.20
N ASN A 62 11.74 -18.46 1.33
CA ASN A 62 13.14 -18.83 1.55
C ASN A 62 13.94 -17.77 2.34
N LEU A 63 13.42 -16.55 2.56
CA LEU A 63 14.11 -15.50 3.33
C LEU A 63 14.21 -15.78 4.85
N GLY A 64 13.40 -16.70 5.36
CA GLY A 64 13.37 -17.07 6.79
C GLY A 64 14.16 -18.34 7.13
N LYS A 65 14.91 -18.89 6.17
CA LYS A 65 15.88 -19.97 6.36
C LYS A 65 17.26 -19.38 6.54
#